data_AF-A0A2T0AVS1-F1
#
_entry.id   AF-A0A2T0AVS1-F1
#
_cell.length_a   1.000
_cell.length_b   1.000
_cell.length_c   1.000
_cell.angle_alpha   90.00
_cell.angle_beta   90.00
_cell.angle_gamma   90.00
#
_symmetry.space_group_name_H-M   'P 1'
#
loop_
_entity.id
_entity.type
_entity.pdbx_description
1 polymer ?
#
loop_
_entity_poly.entity_id
_entity_poly.type
_entity_poly.pdbx_seq_one_letter_code
_entity_poly.pdbx_strand_id
1 'polypeptide(L)' 'MGHKKDNDQLRTERQLDKLKWETAKELGLDDDLANAGNELTTREAGKIGGNMVRKLVKSGEKALAEEGDRKARLNLKDDL' A
#
# COMPACT_ATOMS: atom_id res chain seq x y z
N MET A 1 -0.85 23.05 15.89
CA MET A 1 -0.19 22.05 15.02
C MET A 1 -0.81 20.64 15.12
N GLY A 2 -2.03 20.45 15.67
CA GLY A 2 -2.62 19.11 15.85
C GLY A 2 -3.35 18.56 14.62
N HIS A 3 -4.20 19.36 13.97
CA HIS A 3 -5.12 18.89 12.92
C HIS A 3 -4.48 18.30 11.65
N LYS A 4 -3.21 18.62 11.37
CA LYS A 4 -2.53 18.13 10.16
C LYS A 4 -2.10 16.67 10.29
N LYS A 5 -1.62 16.28 11.48
CA LYS A 5 -1.17 14.91 11.77
C LYS A 5 -2.33 13.92 11.73
N ASP A 6 -3.47 14.32 12.26
CA ASP A 6 -4.69 13.49 12.26
C ASP A 6 -5.18 13.24 10.82
N ASN A 7 -5.09 14.24 9.94
CA ASN A 7 -5.50 14.11 8.54
C ASN A 7 -4.59 13.14 7.76
N ASP A 8 -3.27 13.23 7.97
CA ASP A 8 -2.31 12.35 7.30
C ASP A 8 -2.46 10.88 7.75
N GLN A 9 -2.74 10.65 9.04
CA GLN A 9 -3.03 9.32 9.55
C GLN A 9 -4.31 8.75 8.93
N LEU A 10 -5.40 9.52 8.90
CA LEU A 10 -6.67 9.10 8.28
C LEU A 10 -6.51 8.78 6.79
N ARG A 11 -5.69 9.55 6.06
CA ARG A 11 -5.37 9.25 4.65
C ARG A 11 -4.64 7.93 4.50
N THR A 12 -3.67 7.67 5.37
CA THR A 12 -2.89 6.42 5.37
C THR A 12 -3.79 5.22 5.66
N GLU A 13 -4.66 5.30 6.66
CA GLU A 13 -5.61 4.25 7.00
C GLU A 13 -6.55 3.92 5.82
N ARG A 14 -7.09 4.93 5.14
CA ARG A 14 -7.94 4.74 3.95
C ARG A 14 -7.19 4.07 2.80
N GLN A 15 -5.93 4.43 2.58
CA GLN A 15 -5.10 3.82 1.54
C GLN A 15 -4.80 2.35 1.83
N LEU A 16 -4.49 2.03 3.10
CA LEU A 16 -4.26 0.66 3.53
C LEU A 16 -5.53 -0.19 3.45
N ASP A 17 -6.69 0.37 3.80
CA ASP A 17 -7.97 -0.32 3.69
C ASP A 17 -8.31 -0.63 2.22
N LYS A 18 -8.12 0.34 1.32
CA LYS A 18 -8.28 0.11 -0.12
C LYS A 18 -7.35 -0.98 -0.62
N LEU A 19 -6.06 -0.95 -0.23
CA LEU A 19 -5.10 -1.98 -0.62
C LEU A 19 -5.50 -3.37 -0.12
N LYS A 20 -6.05 -3.46 1.09
CA LYS A 20 -6.56 -4.72 1.67
C LYS A 20 -7.69 -5.28 0.80
N TRP A 21 -8.69 -4.48 0.46
CA TRP A 21 -9.82 -4.91 -0.37
C TRP A 21 -9.41 -5.29 -1.80
N GLU A 22 -8.54 -4.50 -2.43
CA GLU A 22 -7.99 -4.83 -3.75
C GLU A 22 -7.22 -6.15 -3.72
N THR A 23 -6.41 -6.36 -2.67
CA THR A 23 -5.65 -7.60 -2.50
C THR A 23 -6.56 -8.80 -2.21
N ALA A 24 -7.62 -8.63 -1.42
CA ALA A 24 -8.60 -9.68 -1.18
C ALA A 24 -9.31 -10.08 -2.48
N LYS A 25 -9.75 -9.09 -3.28
CA LYS A 25 -10.39 -9.33 -4.58
C LYS A 25 -9.48 -10.05 -5.57
N GLU A 26 -8.20 -9.69 -5.63
CA GLU A 26 -7.22 -10.41 -6.46
C GLU A 26 -7.00 -11.86 -6.04
N LEU A 27 -7.22 -12.16 -4.75
CA LEU A 27 -7.11 -13.51 -4.20
C LEU A 27 -8.44 -14.28 -4.23
N GLY A 28 -9.53 -13.65 -4.64
CA GLY A 28 -10.89 -14.22 -4.59
C GLY A 28 -11.39 -14.43 -3.15
N LEU A 29 -11.00 -13.56 -2.23
CA LEU A 29 -11.33 -13.61 -0.80
C LEU A 29 -12.13 -12.37 -0.34
N ASP A 30 -12.70 -11.61 -1.28
CA ASP A 30 -13.45 -10.40 -0.99
C ASP A 30 -14.78 -10.67 -0.27
N ASP A 31 -15.46 -11.77 -0.60
CA ASP A 31 -16.66 -12.22 0.13
C ASP A 31 -16.31 -12.66 1.56
N ASP A 32 -15.29 -13.50 1.72
CA ASP A 32 -14.81 -13.95 3.04
C ASP A 32 -14.37 -12.76 3.90
N LEU A 33 -13.69 -11.78 3.30
CA LEU A 33 -13.26 -10.56 3.99
C LEU A 33 -14.47 -9.69 4.39
N ALA A 34 -15.53 -9.64 3.59
CA ALA A 34 -16.77 -8.95 3.95
C ALA A 34 -17.47 -9.62 5.13
N ASN A 35 -17.39 -10.94 5.23
CA ASN A 35 -17.95 -11.74 6.32
C ASN A 35 -16.88 -12.24 7.29
N ALA A 36 -15.83 -11.45 7.54
CA ALA A 36 -14.63 -11.92 8.22
C ALA A 36 -14.86 -12.51 9.64
N GLY A 37 -15.97 -12.19 10.30
CA GLY A 37 -16.34 -12.78 11.58
C GLY A 37 -16.77 -14.25 11.51
N ASN A 38 -17.12 -14.76 10.32
CA ASN A 38 -17.66 -16.10 10.11
C ASN A 38 -16.89 -16.91 9.06
N GLU A 39 -16.40 -16.25 8.00
CA GLU A 39 -15.92 -16.94 6.79
C GLU A 39 -14.40 -16.82 6.58
N LEU A 40 -13.76 -15.76 7.07
CA LEU A 40 -12.32 -15.55 6.87
C LEU A 40 -11.47 -16.39 7.82
N THR A 41 -10.75 -17.38 7.31
CA THR A 41 -9.81 -18.15 8.11
C THR A 41 -8.53 -17.36 8.40
N THR A 42 -7.81 -17.70 9.48
CA THR A 42 -6.49 -17.11 9.80
C THR A 42 -5.50 -17.27 8.65
N ARG A 43 -5.60 -18.36 7.87
CA ARG A 43 -4.74 -18.60 6.71
C ARG A 43 -5.04 -17.60 5.59
N GLU A 44 -6.31 -17.31 5.33
CA GLU A 44 -6.75 -16.36 4.30
C GLU A 44 -6.42 -14.92 4.70
N ALA A 45 -6.69 -14.55 5.95
CA ALA A 45 -6.23 -13.28 6.51
C ALA A 45 -4.71 -13.11 6.35
N GLY A 46 -3.94 -14.18 6.64
CA GLY A 46 -2.49 -14.22 6.44
C GLY A 46 -2.07 -14.07 4.98
N LYS A 47 -2.80 -14.68 4.03
CA LYS A 47 -2.56 -14.51 2.59
C LYS A 47 -2.81 -13.07 2.15
N ILE A 48 -3.89 -12.45 2.60
CA ILE A 48 -4.21 -11.04 2.28
C ILE A 48 -3.09 -10.14 2.81
N GLY A 49 -2.80 -10.21 4.11
CA GLY A 49 -1.79 -9.37 4.74
C GLY A 49 -0.38 -9.57 4.14
N GLY A 50 0.02 -10.81 3.87
CA GLY A 50 1.30 -11.11 3.24
C GLY A 50 1.43 -10.53 1.83
N ASN A 51 0.35 -10.55 1.03
CA ASN A 51 0.34 -9.95 -0.29
C ASN A 51 0.33 -8.41 -0.23
N MET A 52 -0.36 -7.81 0.74
CA MET A 52 -0.28 -6.36 0.98
C MET A 52 1.16 -5.92 1.24
N VAL A 53 1.89 -6.61 2.14
CA VAL A 53 3.29 -6.28 2.44
C VAL A 53 4.15 -6.39 1.18
N ARG A 54 4.00 -7.45 0.37
CA ARG A 54 4.73 -7.60 -0.89
C ARG A 54 4.48 -6.44 -1.85
N LYS A 55 3.23 -5.97 -1.96
CA LYS A 55 2.87 -4.82 -2.81
C LYS A 55 3.47 -3.51 -2.30
N LEU A 56 3.46 -3.30 -0.98
CA LEU A 56 4.06 -2.11 -0.36
C LEU A 56 5.57 -2.07 -0.59
N VAL A 57 6.27 -3.20 -0.42
CA VAL A 57 7.72 -3.30 -0.70
C VAL A 57 8.00 -2.96 -2.16
N LYS A 58 7.29 -3.57 -3.11
CA LYS A 58 7.45 -3.28 -4.55
C LYS A 58 7.20 -1.81 -4.87
N SER A 59 6.19 -1.20 -4.23
CA SER A 59 5.88 0.23 -4.41
C SER A 59 6.99 1.12 -3.85
N GLY A 60 7.58 0.73 -2.71
CA GLY A 60 8.73 1.40 -2.11
C GLY A 60 9.99 1.32 -2.99
N GLU A 61 10.31 0.13 -3.51
CA GLU A 61 11.42 -0.07 -4.46
C GLU A 61 11.26 0.82 -5.70
N LYS A 62 10.05 0.87 -6.27
CA LYS A 62 9.74 1.73 -7.43
C LYS A 62 9.89 3.21 -7.08
N ALA A 63 9.40 3.66 -5.93
CA ALA A 63 9.50 5.05 -5.49
C ALA A 63 10.97 5.48 -5.31
N LEU A 64 11.81 4.60 -4.75
CA LEU A 64 13.25 4.86 -4.59
C LEU A 64 13.96 4.94 -5.95
N ALA A 65 13.62 4.06 -6.89
CA ALA A 65 14.16 4.13 -8.25
C ALA A 65 13.76 5.44 -8.96
N GLU A 66 12.49 5.83 -8.90
CA GLU A 66 11.99 7.08 -9.48
C GLU A 66 12.62 8.33 -8.84
N GLU A 67 12.93 8.29 -7.54
CA GLU A 67 13.65 9.36 -6.86
C GLU A 67 15.10 9.46 -7.35
N GLY A 68 15.79 8.32 -7.52
CA GLY A 68 17.12 8.24 -8.13
C GLY A 68 17.16 8.87 -9.52
N ASP A 69 16.23 8.47 -10.38
CA ASP A 69 16.10 9.00 -11.75
C ASP A 69 15.78 10.50 -11.76
N ARG A 70 14.97 10.97 -10.80
CA ARG A 70 14.67 12.39 -10.65
C ARG A 70 15.91 13.18 -10.27
N LYS A 71 16.70 12.72 -9.31
CA LYS A 71 17.95 13.37 -8.89
C LYS A 71 18.96 13.40 -10.04
N ALA A 72 19.13 12.30 -10.76
CA ALA A 72 20.00 12.25 -11.94
C ALA A 72 19.59 13.29 -13.00
N ARG A 73 18.29 13.42 -13.29
CA ARG A 73 17.78 14.43 -14.24
C ARG A 73 17.93 15.88 -13.78
N LEU A 74 17.86 16.15 -12.47
CA LEU A 74 18.09 17.49 -11.95
C LEU A 74 19.56 17.88 -12.08
N ASN A 75 20.47 16.99 -11.69
CA ASN A 75 21.91 17.24 -11.81
C ASN A 75 22.32 17.55 -13.26
N LEU A 76 21.78 16.83 -14.25
CA LEU A 76 22.07 17.08 -15.67
C LEU A 76 21.53 18.42 -16.20
N LYS A 77 20.54 19.03 -15.52
CA LYS A 77 20.01 20.35 -15.89
C LYS A 77 20.78 21.51 -15.28
N ASP A 78 21.48 21.26 -14.17
CA ASP A 78 22.31 22.27 -13.52
C ASP A 78 23.66 22.47 -14.24
N ASP A 79 24.05 21.54 -15.13
CA ASP A 79 25.27 21.57 -15.94
C ASP A 79 25.12 22.24 -17.34
N LEU A 80 23.94 22.80 -17.68
CA LEU A 80 23.64 23.50 -18.94
C LEU A 80 23.29 24.98 -18.72
#